data_AF-D4D4N7-F1
#
_entry.id   AF-D4D4N7-F1
#
_cell.length_a   1.000
_cell.length_b   1.000
_cell.length_c   1.000
_cell.angle_alpha   90.00
_cell.angle_beta   90.00
_cell.angle_gamma   90.00
#
_symmetry.space_group_name_H-M   'P 1'
#
loop_
_entity.id
_entity.type
_entity.pdbx_description
1 polymer ?
#
loop_
_entity_poly.entity_id
_entity_poly.type
_entity_poly.pdbx_seq_one_letter_code
_entity_poly.pdbx_strand_id
1 'polypeptide(L)'
;MQRLVKVDGKVRTDSTYPAGFMDVITIEKTGENFRLIYDTKGRFTVHRIQAEEAEYKLGKVKRVQLGKGGIPFLVTHDARTRWTKVWFDSRRAWSERRWQLNIRYPDPSIRVNDTVKIDIATGKITDFVKFDTGVIAMATGGRNMGRVGVITHRERHDGGFGIVHIKDAIDNTFATRESNVFVIGQEKPWVSLPKGKGVKLTIAEERDRRRAMAN
;
A
#
# COMPACT_ATOMS: atom_id res chain seq x y z
N MET A 1 -26.35 8.34 11.90
CA MET A 1 -25.57 7.60 10.88
C MET A 1 -25.26 6.20 11.41
N GLN A 2 -25.47 5.16 10.61
CA GLN A 2 -25.22 3.76 11.01
C GLN A 2 -23.71 3.45 10.98
N ARG A 3 -23.17 2.84 12.04
CA ARG A 3 -21.73 2.56 12.26
C ARG A 3 -21.25 1.27 11.59
N LEU A 4 -21.56 1.10 10.30
CA LEU A 4 -21.44 -0.20 9.62
C LEU A 4 -20.18 -0.38 8.80
N VAL A 5 -19.52 0.73 8.44
CA VAL A 5 -18.34 0.73 7.59
C VAL A 5 -17.11 0.84 8.47
N LYS A 6 -16.22 -0.13 8.32
CA LYS A 6 -14.90 -0.11 8.94
C LYS A 6 -13.84 0.14 7.88
N VAL A 7 -12.89 1.01 8.19
CA VAL A 7 -11.66 1.19 7.41
C VAL A 7 -10.51 0.81 8.34
N ASP A 8 -9.67 -0.13 7.91
CA ASP A 8 -8.59 -0.71 8.73
C ASP A 8 -9.08 -1.23 10.10
N GLY A 9 -10.22 -1.93 10.11
CA GLY A 9 -10.82 -2.46 11.34
C GLY A 9 -11.43 -1.41 12.28
N LYS A 10 -11.31 -0.11 11.97
CA LYS A 10 -11.92 0.97 12.76
C LYS A 10 -13.20 1.45 12.11
N VAL A 11 -14.25 1.56 12.93
CA VAL A 11 -15.52 2.15 12.50
C VAL A 11 -15.28 3.62 12.12
N ARG A 12 -15.63 3.98 10.89
CA ARG A 12 -15.60 5.36 10.41
C ARG A 12 -17.01 5.82 10.13
N THR A 13 -17.38 6.98 10.68
CA THR A 13 -18.70 7.59 10.49
C THR A 13 -18.65 8.81 9.57
N ASP A 14 -17.46 9.37 9.38
CA ASP A 14 -17.24 10.55 8.54
C ASP A 14 -17.18 10.14 7.07
N SER A 15 -18.01 10.78 6.25
CA SER A 15 -18.05 10.58 4.80
C SER A 15 -16.84 11.16 4.07
N THR A 16 -16.18 12.16 4.68
CA THR A 16 -15.00 12.84 4.11
C THR A 16 -13.68 12.24 4.58
N TYR A 17 -13.74 11.10 5.27
CA TYR A 17 -12.54 10.39 5.70
C TYR A 17 -11.69 9.98 4.48
N PRO A 18 -10.40 10.35 4.42
CA PRO A 18 -9.55 9.99 3.29
C PRO A 18 -9.21 8.49 3.37
N ALA A 19 -9.81 7.69 2.48
CA ALA A 19 -9.40 6.31 2.23
C ALA A 19 -8.46 6.27 1.02
N GLY A 20 -7.32 5.60 1.18
CA GLY A 20 -6.22 5.64 0.24
C GLY A 20 -5.90 4.29 -0.39
N PHE A 21 -4.82 4.29 -1.15
CA PHE A 21 -4.22 3.09 -1.71
C PHE A 21 -3.86 2.09 -0.60
N MET A 22 -4.17 0.81 -0.81
CA MET A 22 -3.93 -0.31 0.12
C MET A 22 -4.77 -0.34 1.41
N ASP A 23 -5.76 0.55 1.55
CA ASP A 23 -6.70 0.46 2.67
C ASP A 23 -7.70 -0.67 2.50
N VAL A 24 -8.07 -1.29 3.62
CA VAL A 24 -9.06 -2.36 3.69
C VAL A 24 -10.37 -1.80 4.25
N ILE A 25 -11.45 -1.96 3.50
CA ILE A 25 -12.80 -1.57 3.86
C ILE A 25 -13.60 -2.84 4.14
N THR A 26 -14.17 -2.93 5.33
CA THR A 26 -15.01 -4.06 5.76
C THR A 26 -16.43 -3.57 6.03
N ILE A 27 -17.41 -4.28 5.48
CA ILE A 27 -18.84 -4.04 5.74
C ILE A 27 -19.37 -5.21 6.56
N GLU A 28 -19.70 -4.97 7.83
CA GLU A 28 -20.09 -6.05 8.76
C GLU A 28 -21.41 -6.73 8.39
N LYS A 29 -22.37 -5.98 7.83
CA LYS A 29 -23.69 -6.54 7.47
C LYS A 29 -23.63 -7.56 6.34
N THR A 30 -22.75 -7.34 5.37
CA THR A 30 -22.61 -8.22 4.20
C THR A 30 -21.46 -9.21 4.37
N GLY A 31 -20.58 -9.01 5.35
CA GLY A 31 -19.37 -9.81 5.54
C GLY A 31 -18.35 -9.62 4.41
N GLU A 32 -18.51 -8.59 3.58
CA GLU A 32 -17.65 -8.34 2.43
C GLU A 32 -16.49 -7.44 2.81
N ASN A 33 -15.31 -7.80 2.28
CA ASN A 33 -14.09 -7.05 2.42
C ASN A 33 -13.64 -6.53 1.07
N PHE A 34 -13.18 -5.29 1.06
CA PHE A 34 -12.70 -4.61 -0.13
C PHE A 34 -11.33 -3.99 0.13
N ARG A 35 -10.49 -3.98 -0.90
CA ARG A 35 -9.23 -3.24 -0.90
C ARG A 35 -9.26 -2.18 -2.00
N LEU A 36 -8.77 -0.99 -1.66
CA LEU A 36 -8.58 0.08 -2.62
C LEU A 36 -7.26 -0.10 -3.36
N ILE A 37 -7.34 -0.36 -4.67
CA ILE A 37 -6.20 -0.56 -5.56
C ILE A 37 -6.33 0.36 -6.78
N TYR A 38 -5.22 0.69 -7.43
CA TYR A 38 -5.25 1.39 -8.70
C TYR A 38 -5.56 0.45 -9.88
N ASP A 39 -6.49 0.86 -10.74
CA ASP A 39 -6.68 0.29 -12.06
C ASP A 39 -5.60 0.82 -13.03
N THR A 40 -5.37 0.10 -14.13
CA THR A 40 -4.43 0.44 -15.23
C THR A 40 -4.67 1.81 -15.88
N LYS A 41 -5.85 2.38 -15.66
CA LYS A 41 -6.24 3.73 -16.09
C LYS A 41 -5.97 4.81 -15.04
N GLY A 42 -5.45 4.45 -13.88
CA GLY A 42 -5.14 5.39 -12.81
C GLY A 42 -6.30 5.75 -11.89
N ARG A 43 -7.39 4.99 -11.90
CA ARG A 43 -8.56 5.21 -11.03
C ARG A 43 -8.49 4.26 -9.83
N PHE A 44 -9.08 4.65 -8.71
CA PHE A 44 -9.33 3.71 -7.64
C PHE A 44 -10.38 2.70 -8.08
N THR A 45 -10.06 1.42 -7.94
CA THR A 45 -10.99 0.32 -8.07
C THR A 45 -11.17 -0.34 -6.72
N VAL A 46 -12.41 -0.69 -6.41
CA VAL A 46 -12.77 -1.44 -5.21
C VAL A 46 -12.61 -2.92 -5.55
N HIS A 47 -11.57 -3.57 -5.02
CA HIS A 47 -11.31 -4.98 -5.27
C HIS A 47 -11.85 -5.83 -4.11
N ARG A 48 -12.67 -6.85 -4.41
CA ARG A 48 -13.18 -7.79 -3.40
C ARG A 48 -12.06 -8.73 -2.97
N ILE A 49 -11.85 -8.86 -1.67
CA ILE A 49 -10.80 -9.70 -1.09
C ILE A 49 -11.39 -10.76 -0.15
N GLN A 50 -10.62 -11.82 0.09
CA GLN A 50 -10.94 -12.84 1.10
C GLN A 50 -10.65 -12.31 2.53
N ALA A 51 -11.26 -12.94 3.53
CA ALA A 51 -11.09 -12.54 4.94
C ALA A 51 -9.63 -12.62 5.40
N GLU A 52 -8.90 -13.67 5.00
CA GLU A 52 -7.48 -13.86 5.32
C GLU A 52 -6.60 -12.72 4.79
N GLU A 53 -6.91 -12.23 3.58
CA GLU A 53 -6.20 -11.11 2.98
C GLU A 53 -6.57 -9.78 3.62
N ALA A 54 -7.77 -9.67 4.20
CA ALA A 54 -8.25 -8.47 4.87
C ALA A 54 -7.58 -8.23 6.24
N GLU A 55 -6.96 -9.25 6.84
CA GLU A 55 -6.28 -9.12 8.13
C GLU A 55 -4.99 -8.30 8.05
N TYR A 56 -4.34 -8.28 6.90
CA TYR A 56 -3.10 -7.56 6.69
C TYR A 56 -3.22 -6.49 5.60
N LYS A 57 -2.27 -5.56 5.64
CA LYS A 57 -2.06 -4.60 4.56
C LYS A 57 -0.59 -4.34 4.31
N LEU A 58 -0.28 -3.84 3.12
CA LEU A 58 1.09 -3.48 2.75
C LEU A 58 1.33 -2.00 2.99
N GLY A 59 2.50 -1.70 3.53
CA GLY A 59 2.97 -0.35 3.80
C GLY A 59 4.33 -0.12 3.16
N LYS A 60 4.41 0.72 2.12
CA LYS A 60 5.71 1.26 1.67
C LYS A 60 6.33 2.15 2.75
N VAL A 61 7.61 1.95 3.00
CA VAL A 61 8.45 2.72 3.92
C VAL A 61 8.86 4.04 3.27
N LYS A 62 8.42 5.17 3.82
CA LYS A 62 8.79 6.51 3.34
C LYS A 62 10.08 7.03 3.97
N ARG A 63 10.28 6.77 5.26
CA ARG A 63 11.47 7.20 5.98
C ARG A 63 11.70 6.31 7.20
N VAL A 64 12.98 6.13 7.52
CA VAL A 64 13.46 5.53 8.77
C VAL A 64 14.23 6.62 9.50
N GLN A 65 13.84 6.91 10.74
CA GLN A 65 14.43 7.99 11.54
C GLN A 65 14.62 7.55 12.98
N LEU A 66 15.58 8.16 13.67
CA LEU A 66 15.76 8.03 15.11
C LEU A 66 14.89 9.05 15.83
N GLY A 67 14.07 8.58 16.75
CA GLY A 67 13.18 9.40 17.58
C GLY A 67 13.88 9.93 18.82
N LYS A 68 13.09 10.63 19.65
CA LYS A 68 13.56 11.09 20.96
C LYS A 68 13.99 9.88 21.80
N GLY A 69 15.21 9.92 22.34
CA GLY A 69 15.80 8.79 23.07
C GLY A 69 16.49 7.75 22.19
N GLY A 70 16.83 8.07 20.94
CA GLY A 70 17.61 7.18 20.06
C GLY A 70 16.83 5.97 19.55
N ILE A 71 15.51 5.95 19.72
CA ILE A 71 14.66 4.82 19.32
C ILE A 71 14.38 4.90 17.81
N PRO A 72 14.75 3.89 17.00
CA PRO A 72 14.42 3.88 15.58
C PRO A 72 12.92 3.70 15.37
N PHE A 73 12.35 4.50 14.47
CA PHE A 73 10.97 4.40 14.05
C PHE A 73 10.83 4.48 12.53
N LEU A 74 9.79 3.80 12.04
CA LEU A 74 9.46 3.70 10.63
C LEU A 74 8.18 4.46 10.32
N VAL A 75 8.22 5.25 9.24
CA VAL A 75 7.04 5.97 8.74
C VAL A 75 6.62 5.37 7.41
N THR A 76 5.37 4.91 7.34
CA THR A 76 4.76 4.37 6.13
C THR A 76 4.05 5.44 5.33
N HIS A 77 3.71 5.12 4.07
CA HIS A 77 3.01 6.04 3.17
C HIS A 77 1.62 6.50 3.66
N ASP A 78 0.93 5.63 4.39
CA ASP A 78 -0.40 5.80 4.98
C ASP A 78 -0.41 6.63 6.28
N ALA A 79 0.76 7.11 6.74
CA ALA A 79 0.86 8.00 7.91
C ALA A 79 0.03 7.51 9.11
N ARG A 80 0.19 6.22 9.46
CA ARG A 80 -0.62 5.51 10.48
C ARG A 80 -0.58 6.23 11.83
N THR A 81 -1.55 7.10 12.06
CA THR A 81 -1.67 7.85 13.31
C THR A 81 -2.47 7.01 14.29
N ARG A 82 -1.82 6.15 15.10
CA ARG A 82 -2.54 5.42 16.16
C ARG A 82 -2.61 6.31 17.40
N TRP A 83 -3.83 6.60 17.83
CA TRP A 83 -4.13 7.13 19.15
C TRP A 83 -4.32 5.94 20.07
N THR A 84 -3.40 5.73 21.01
CA THR A 84 -3.69 4.87 22.17
C THR A 84 -4.07 5.78 23.33
N LYS A 85 -5.32 5.71 23.78
CA LYS A 85 -5.68 6.19 25.12
C LYS A 85 -5.02 5.25 26.11
N VAL A 86 -4.00 5.73 26.82
CA VAL A 86 -3.38 4.98 27.91
C VAL A 86 -3.99 5.52 29.19
N TRP A 87 -4.67 4.67 29.95
CA TRP A 87 -5.02 4.97 31.33
C TRP A 87 -3.72 5.07 32.13
N PHE A 88 -3.46 6.22 32.73
CA PHE A 88 -2.40 6.36 33.71
C PHE A 88 -3.03 6.84 35.00
N ASP A 89 -3.34 5.87 35.86
CA ASP A 89 -3.73 5.96 37.26
C ASP A 89 -4.81 6.99 37.67
N SER A 90 -5.70 6.48 38.50
CA SER A 90 -6.95 6.99 39.09
C SER A 90 -6.97 8.40 39.71
N ARG A 91 -5.92 9.24 39.63
CA ARG A 91 -5.84 10.46 40.48
C ARG A 91 -5.30 11.76 39.90
N ARG A 92 -4.86 11.86 38.64
CA ARG A 92 -4.48 13.18 38.08
C ARG A 92 -4.86 13.32 36.61
N ALA A 93 -5.51 14.44 36.33
CA ALA A 93 -5.88 15.06 35.06
C ALA A 93 -5.53 14.32 33.76
N TRP A 94 -6.51 14.30 32.85
CA TRP A 94 -6.38 13.92 31.44
C TRP A 94 -5.12 14.51 30.81
N SER A 95 -4.05 13.72 30.71
CA SER A 95 -3.01 13.98 29.71
C SER A 95 -3.37 13.15 28.49
N GLU A 96 -3.80 13.81 27.42
CA GLU A 96 -3.78 13.22 26.08
C GLU A 96 -2.32 12.95 25.72
N ARG A 97 -1.76 11.85 26.22
CA ARG A 97 -0.46 11.40 25.75
C ARG A 97 -0.66 10.92 24.32
N ARG A 98 -0.29 11.81 23.40
CA ARG A 98 -0.11 11.59 21.97
C ARG A 98 0.95 10.50 21.76
N TRP A 99 0.56 9.22 21.91
CA TRP A 99 1.46 8.09 21.71
C TRP A 99 1.64 7.82 20.22
N GLN A 100 2.62 8.55 19.69
CA GLN A 100 3.42 8.40 18.47
C GLN A 100 3.14 7.19 17.57
N LEU A 101 2.16 7.35 16.68
CA LEU A 101 2.28 7.50 15.21
C LEU A 101 3.17 6.59 14.34
N ASN A 102 4.11 5.79 14.85
CA ASN A 102 5.09 5.12 13.99
C ASN A 102 5.50 3.76 14.56
N ILE A 103 5.82 2.80 13.67
CA ILE A 103 6.28 1.46 14.07
C ILE A 103 7.67 1.62 14.68
N ARG A 104 7.82 1.34 15.98
CA ARG A 104 9.07 1.43 16.71
C ARG A 104 9.81 0.11 16.66
N TYR A 105 11.14 0.17 16.75
CA TYR A 105 12.02 -0.99 16.68
C TYR A 105 11.78 -1.84 15.42
N PRO A 106 11.83 -1.24 14.22
CA PRO A 106 11.84 -2.03 12.99
C PRO A 106 13.11 -2.88 12.91
N ASP A 107 13.06 -3.97 12.15
CA ASP A 107 14.25 -4.76 11.83
C ASP A 107 15.31 -3.86 11.16
N PRO A 108 16.60 -3.94 11.55
CA PRO A 108 17.66 -3.13 10.97
C PRO A 108 17.84 -3.27 9.45
N SER A 109 17.33 -4.37 8.88
CA SER A 109 17.40 -4.66 7.45
C SER A 109 16.43 -3.82 6.62
N ILE A 110 15.42 -3.19 7.24
CA ILE A 110 14.39 -2.43 6.55
C ILE A 110 14.91 -1.05 6.16
N ARG A 111 14.88 -0.74 4.87
CA ARG A 111 15.33 0.52 4.28
C ARG A 111 14.17 1.32 3.69
N VAL A 112 14.48 2.54 3.27
CA VAL A 112 13.54 3.40 2.55
C VAL A 112 13.16 2.75 1.22
N ASN A 113 11.89 2.87 0.84
CA ASN A 113 11.25 2.26 -0.35
C ASN A 113 10.97 0.75 -0.27
N ASP A 114 11.40 0.07 0.79
CA ASP A 114 10.94 -1.29 1.08
C ASP A 114 9.44 -1.31 1.39
N THR A 115 8.84 -2.50 1.34
CA THR A 115 7.44 -2.69 1.70
C THR A 115 7.31 -3.64 2.88
N VAL A 116 6.59 -3.21 3.91
CA VAL A 116 6.29 -4.02 5.09
C VAL A 116 4.86 -4.55 5.02
N LYS A 117 4.68 -5.80 5.42
CA LYS A 117 3.37 -6.42 5.65
C LYS A 117 2.98 -6.16 7.10
N ILE A 118 1.84 -5.51 7.30
CA ILE A 118 1.38 -5.08 8.62
C ILE A 118 0.03 -5.71 8.90
N ASP A 119 -0.07 -6.38 10.03
CA ASP A 119 -1.34 -6.84 10.58
C ASP A 119 -2.18 -5.62 11.02
N ILE A 120 -3.45 -5.58 10.62
CA ILE A 120 -4.38 -4.48 10.93
C ILE A 120 -4.80 -4.52 12.40
N ALA A 121 -4.95 -5.69 13.01
CA ALA A 121 -5.40 -5.83 14.38
C ALA A 121 -4.30 -5.39 15.37
N THR A 122 -3.10 -5.97 15.23
CA THR A 122 -1.99 -5.68 16.15
C THR A 122 -1.23 -4.42 15.74
N GLY A 123 -1.14 -4.13 14.43
CA GLY A 123 -0.28 -3.07 13.90
C GLY A 123 1.20 -3.43 13.87
N LYS A 124 1.55 -4.72 14.08
CA LYS A 124 2.92 -5.21 14.02
C LYS A 124 3.30 -5.60 12.59
N ILE A 125 4.61 -5.52 12.29
CA ILE A 125 5.16 -6.01 11.03
C ILE A 125 5.25 -7.54 11.13
N THR A 126 4.69 -8.25 10.16
CA THR A 126 4.86 -9.71 10.05
C THR A 126 6.07 -10.02 9.18
N ASP A 127 6.11 -9.43 7.99
CA ASP A 127 7.14 -9.67 6.97
C ASP A 127 7.51 -8.36 6.25
N PHE A 128 8.63 -8.36 5.54
CA PHE A 128 9.00 -7.25 4.67
C PHE A 128 9.66 -7.74 3.39
N VAL A 129 9.50 -6.97 2.30
CA VAL A 129 10.18 -7.18 1.02
C VAL A 129 11.11 -6.01 0.76
N LYS A 130 12.36 -6.33 0.46
CA LYS A 130 13.39 -5.36 0.06
C LYS A 130 13.13 -4.84 -1.34
N PHE A 131 13.42 -3.56 -1.54
CA PHE A 131 13.37 -2.91 -2.84
C PHE A 131 14.62 -3.25 -3.66
N ASP A 132 14.56 -4.37 -4.36
CA ASP A 132 15.64 -4.88 -5.21
C ASP A 132 15.14 -5.21 -6.64
N THR A 133 16.06 -5.57 -7.52
CA THR A 133 15.74 -6.12 -8.85
C THR A 133 15.09 -7.50 -8.72
N GLY A 134 14.25 -7.87 -9.69
CA GLY A 134 13.54 -9.15 -9.69
C GLY A 134 12.27 -9.22 -8.83
N VAL A 135 11.94 -8.16 -8.07
CA VAL A 135 10.69 -8.10 -7.29
C VAL A 135 9.53 -7.55 -8.12
N ILE A 136 8.31 -7.96 -7.78
CA ILE A 136 7.09 -7.46 -8.41
C ILE A 136 6.69 -6.15 -7.75
N ALA A 137 6.46 -5.13 -8.57
CA ALA A 137 6.05 -3.82 -8.13
C ALA A 137 4.91 -3.24 -8.97
N MET A 138 4.13 -2.38 -8.33
CA MET A 138 3.06 -1.60 -8.91
C MET A 138 3.46 -0.13 -8.98
N ALA A 139 3.12 0.54 -10.08
CA ALA A 139 3.25 1.98 -10.19
C ALA A 139 2.03 2.67 -9.55
N THR A 140 2.27 3.53 -8.55
CA THR A 140 1.22 4.24 -7.81
C THR A 140 0.98 5.67 -8.30
N GLY A 141 1.78 6.17 -9.23
CA GLY A 141 1.65 7.55 -9.70
C GLY A 141 2.31 7.82 -11.05
N GLY A 142 1.91 8.91 -11.69
CA GLY A 142 2.34 9.31 -13.04
C GLY A 142 1.56 8.61 -14.15
N ARG A 143 2.05 8.70 -15.40
CA ARG A 143 1.39 8.15 -16.60
C ARG A 143 1.21 6.62 -16.57
N ASN A 144 2.06 5.94 -15.83
CA ASN A 144 2.11 4.48 -15.73
C ASN A 144 1.36 3.93 -14.50
N MET A 145 0.55 4.75 -13.82
CA MET A 145 -0.18 4.35 -12.62
C MET A 145 -1.09 3.12 -12.86
N GLY A 146 -1.12 2.21 -11.88
CA GLY A 146 -1.87 0.95 -11.91
C GLY A 146 -1.23 -0.15 -12.75
N ARG A 147 -0.06 0.10 -13.37
CA ARG A 147 0.71 -0.95 -14.03
C ARG A 147 1.47 -1.80 -13.02
N VAL A 148 1.58 -3.10 -13.29
CA VAL A 148 2.28 -4.06 -12.44
C VAL A 148 3.27 -4.86 -13.27
N GLY A 149 4.51 -4.91 -12.81
CA GLY A 149 5.57 -5.67 -13.46
C GLY A 149 6.73 -5.97 -12.53
N VAL A 150 7.75 -6.62 -13.08
CA VAL A 150 8.99 -6.96 -12.38
C VAL A 150 10.01 -5.85 -12.57
N ILE A 151 10.70 -5.45 -11.50
CA ILE A 151 11.79 -4.48 -11.57
C ILE A 151 12.99 -5.12 -12.27
N THR A 152 13.43 -4.56 -13.39
CA THR A 152 14.61 -5.06 -14.13
C THR A 152 15.88 -4.34 -13.70
N HIS A 153 15.87 -3.02 -13.80
CA HIS A 153 17.05 -2.19 -13.56
C HIS A 153 16.70 -0.93 -12.77
N ARG A 154 17.65 -0.50 -11.92
CA ARG A 154 17.56 0.72 -11.14
C ARG A 154 18.71 1.66 -11.50
N GLU A 155 18.36 2.80 -12.06
CA GLU A 155 19.29 3.88 -12.33
C GLU A 155 19.30 4.84 -11.16
N ARG A 156 20.48 5.07 -10.59
CA ARG A 156 20.71 6.11 -9.60
C ARG A 156 21.51 7.21 -10.26
N HIS A 157 21.02 8.44 -10.14
CA HIS A 157 21.73 9.64 -10.55
C HIS A 157 22.00 10.45 -9.28
N ASP A 158 23.26 10.81 -9.04
CA ASP A 158 23.61 11.64 -7.89
C ASP A 158 23.00 13.04 -8.03
N GLY A 159 22.24 13.46 -7.03
CA GLY A 159 21.48 14.71 -7.06
C GLY A 159 20.18 14.66 -7.90
N GLY A 160 19.92 13.54 -8.59
CA GLY A 160 18.71 13.33 -9.39
C GLY A 160 17.69 12.39 -8.75
N PHE A 161 16.59 12.17 -9.45
CA PHE A 161 15.62 11.14 -9.06
C PHE A 161 16.10 9.77 -9.53
N GLY A 162 16.02 8.75 -8.67
CA GLY A 162 16.22 7.37 -9.08
C GLY A 162 15.14 6.95 -10.08
N ILE A 163 15.56 6.40 -11.22
CA ILE A 163 14.67 5.85 -12.26
C ILE A 163 14.68 4.34 -12.15
N VAL A 164 13.50 3.74 -12.27
CA VAL A 164 13.30 2.31 -12.18
C VAL A 164 12.65 1.84 -13.46
N HIS A 165 13.30 0.88 -14.11
CA HIS A 165 12.77 0.18 -15.27
C HIS A 165 11.99 -1.04 -14.80
N ILE A 166 10.75 -1.13 -15.26
CA ILE A 166 9.80 -2.19 -14.90
C ILE A 166 9.37 -2.88 -16.19
N LYS A 167 9.28 -4.21 -16.14
CA LYS A 167 8.83 -5.06 -17.24
C LYS A 167 7.50 -5.72 -16.87
N ASP A 168 6.47 -5.45 -17.66
CA ASP A 168 5.13 -6.06 -17.51
C ASP A 168 5.15 -7.54 -17.93
N ALA A 169 4.04 -8.25 -17.68
CA ALA A 169 3.86 -9.65 -18.09
C ALA A 169 3.78 -9.87 -19.62
N ILE A 170 3.51 -8.81 -20.42
CA ILE A 170 3.54 -8.85 -21.91
C ILE A 170 4.88 -8.31 -22.41
N ASP A 171 5.94 -8.42 -21.59
CA ASP A 171 7.30 -7.95 -21.89
C ASP A 171 7.44 -6.46 -22.25
N ASN A 172 6.38 -5.67 -22.13
CA ASN A 172 6.41 -4.23 -22.29
C ASN A 172 7.23 -3.61 -21.16
N THR A 173 8.24 -2.82 -21.53
CA THR A 173 9.08 -2.10 -20.57
C THR A 173 8.61 -0.66 -20.42
N PHE A 174 8.66 -0.16 -19.20
CA PHE A 174 8.39 1.25 -18.92
C PHE A 174 9.22 1.74 -17.73
N ALA A 175 9.51 3.04 -17.73
CA ALA A 175 10.27 3.68 -16.66
C ALA A 175 9.35 4.47 -15.73
N THR A 176 9.68 4.48 -14.43
CA THR A 176 9.03 5.32 -13.42
C THR A 176 10.06 5.83 -12.41
N ARG A 177 9.72 6.90 -11.68
CA ARG A 177 10.53 7.35 -10.55
C ARG A 177 10.40 6.38 -9.39
N GLU A 178 11.47 6.15 -8.64
CA GLU A 178 11.49 5.29 -7.45
C GLU A 178 10.42 5.64 -6.41
N SER A 179 10.06 6.93 -6.30
CA SER A 179 8.99 7.40 -5.41
C SER A 179 7.63 6.75 -5.72
N ASN A 180 7.35 6.51 -6.99
CA ASN A 180 6.07 6.03 -7.51
C ASN A 180 6.02 4.51 -7.64
N VAL A 181 7.09 3.80 -7.27
CA VAL A 181 7.13 2.33 -7.29
C VAL A 181 6.70 1.80 -5.93
N PHE A 182 5.81 0.83 -5.90
CA PHE A 182 5.36 0.15 -4.70
C PHE A 182 5.55 -1.36 -4.84
N VAL A 183 6.36 -1.97 -4.00
CA VAL A 183 6.64 -3.40 -4.08
C VAL A 183 5.46 -4.18 -3.51
N ILE A 184 5.00 -5.21 -4.22
CA ILE A 184 3.85 -6.01 -3.81
C ILE A 184 4.22 -7.46 -3.47
N GLY A 185 5.40 -7.93 -3.86
CA GLY A 185 5.90 -9.27 -3.55
C GLY A 185 7.20 -9.59 -4.29
N GLN A 186 7.76 -10.76 -4.02
CA GLN A 186 8.95 -11.28 -4.72
C GLN A 186 8.53 -12.09 -5.95
N GLU A 187 8.23 -13.38 -5.80
CA GLU A 187 7.79 -14.24 -6.91
C GLU A 187 6.28 -14.18 -7.13
N LYS A 188 5.51 -14.13 -6.03
CA LYS A 188 4.06 -14.03 -6.03
C LYS A 188 3.65 -12.72 -5.35
N PRO A 189 2.72 -11.94 -5.93
CA PRO A 189 2.20 -10.78 -5.23
C PRO A 189 1.47 -11.22 -3.97
N TRP A 190 1.74 -10.53 -2.85
CA TRP A 190 1.02 -10.74 -1.60
C TRP A 190 -0.41 -10.21 -1.64
N VAL A 191 -0.78 -9.49 -2.70
CA VAL A 191 -2.06 -8.83 -2.84
C VAL A 191 -2.75 -9.31 -4.11
N SER A 192 -4.05 -9.57 -4.00
CA SER A 192 -4.91 -9.84 -5.14
C SER A 192 -5.03 -8.61 -6.05
N LEU A 193 -4.83 -8.84 -7.36
CA LEU A 193 -4.82 -7.78 -8.36
C LEU A 193 -6.19 -7.66 -9.05
N PRO A 194 -6.59 -6.43 -9.45
CA PRO A 194 -7.81 -6.22 -10.20
C PRO A 194 -7.74 -6.85 -11.61
N LYS A 195 -8.90 -6.87 -12.29
CA LYS A 195 -9.04 -7.45 -13.63
C LYS A 195 -7.98 -6.86 -14.58
N GLY A 196 -7.24 -7.74 -15.26
CA GLY A 196 -6.13 -7.35 -16.13
C GLY A 196 -4.75 -7.40 -15.47
N LYS A 197 -4.64 -7.76 -14.18
CA LYS A 197 -3.36 -8.00 -13.47
C LYS A 197 -2.33 -6.87 -13.62
N GLY A 198 -2.80 -5.63 -13.80
CA GLY A 198 -1.93 -4.47 -13.99
C GLY A 198 -1.32 -4.34 -15.39
N VAL A 199 -1.75 -5.12 -16.38
CA VAL A 199 -1.30 -4.96 -17.76
C VAL A 199 -2.16 -3.95 -18.49
N LYS A 200 -1.54 -2.86 -18.94
CA LYS A 200 -2.21 -1.83 -19.75
C LYS A 200 -2.04 -2.15 -21.23
N LEU A 201 -3.14 -2.51 -21.86
CA LEU A 201 -3.25 -2.73 -23.30
C LEU A 201 -3.07 -1.43 -24.08
N THR A 202 -2.67 -1.56 -25.34
CA THR A 202 -2.67 -0.45 -26.29
C THR A 202 -4.10 -0.02 -26.63
N ILE A 203 -4.24 1.19 -27.18
CA ILE A 203 -5.55 1.74 -27.55
C ILE A 203 -6.24 0.87 -28.60
N ALA A 204 -5.47 0.33 -29.55
CA ALA A 204 -5.98 -0.57 -30.58
C ALA A 204 -6.51 -1.88 -29.97
N GLU A 205 -5.71 -2.55 -29.14
CA GLU A 205 -6.10 -3.79 -28.46
C GLU A 205 -7.31 -3.60 -27.55
N GLU A 206 -7.40 -2.48 -26.83
CA GLU A 206 -8.57 -2.19 -26.00
C GLU A 206 -9.82 -1.99 -26.85
N ARG A 207 -9.70 -1.28 -27.98
CA ARG A 207 -10.82 -1.10 -28.93
C ARG A 207 -11.28 -2.43 -29.50
N ASP A 208 -10.35 -3.26 -29.95
CA ASP A 208 -10.67 -4.52 -30.59
C ASP A 208 -11.25 -5.52 -29.58
N ARG A 209 -10.75 -5.53 -28.34
CA ARG A 209 -11.34 -6.29 -27.23
C ARG A 209 -12.77 -5.83 -26.89
N ARG A 210 -13.05 -4.52 -26.94
CA ARG A 210 -14.42 -4.01 -26.74
C ARG A 210 -15.35 -4.43 -27.88
N ARG A 211 -14.89 -4.38 -29.13
CA ARG A 211 -15.67 -4.85 -30.29
C ARG A 211 -15.98 -6.34 -30.19
N ALA A 212 -15.00 -7.15 -29.78
CA ALA A 212 -15.17 -8.59 -29.60
C ALA A 212 -16.12 -8.97 -28.46
N MET A 213 -16.35 -8.09 -27.47
CA MET A 213 -17.35 -8.31 -26.41
C MET A 213 -18.75 -7.82 -26.78
N ALA A 214 -18.85 -6.93 -27.78
CA ALA A 214 -20.11 -6.35 -28.22
C ALA A 214 -20.81 -7.21 -29.29
N ASN A 215 -20.04 -8.04 -29.99
CA ASN A 215 -20.53 -9.09 -30.89
C ASN A 215 -20.74 -10.39 -30.10
#